data_AF-A0A528EJ24-F1
#
_entry.id   AF-A0A528EJ24-F1
#
_cell.length_a   1.000
_cell.length_b   1.000
_cell.length_c   1.000
_cell.angle_alpha   90.00
_cell.angle_beta   90.00
_cell.angle_gamma   90.00
#
_symmetry.space_group_name_H-M   'P 1'
#
loop_
_entity.id
_entity.type
_entity.pdbx_description
1 polymer ?
#
loop_
_entity_poly.entity_id
_entity_poly.type
_entity_poly.pdbx_seq_one_letter_code
_entity_poly.pdbx_strand_id
1 'polypeptide(L)' 'GRAVYGFQFHFEADRPMVRDWSTSFASLIAERHPDWSDRLDDEMAHHGADADAAGLAIARAWVATI' A
#
# COMPACT_ATOMS: atom_id res chain seq x y z
N GLY A 1 -23.28 3.13 -10.33
CA GLY A 1 -23.49 4.24 -9.37
C GLY A 1 -22.78 5.48 -9.87
N ARG A 2 -23.20 6.68 -9.46
CA ARG A 2 -22.66 7.96 -9.97
C ARG A 2 -21.19 8.24 -9.62
N ALA A 3 -20.61 7.49 -8.68
CA ALA A 3 -19.18 7.45 -8.42
C ALA A 3 -18.77 5.99 -8.15
N VAL A 4 -17.89 5.45 -8.99
CA VAL A 4 -17.26 4.14 -8.78
C VAL A 4 -15.79 4.31 -9.11
N TYR A 5 -14.93 3.97 -8.15
CA TYR A 5 -13.50 3.81 -8.38
C TYR A 5 -13.14 2.33 -8.26
N GLY A 6 -12.34 1.83 -9.19
CA GLY A 6 -11.66 0.55 -9.08
C GLY A 6 -10.17 0.79 -8.90
N PHE A 7 -9.57 0.19 -7.88
CA PHE A 7 -8.14 0.25 -7.64
C PHE A 7 -7.57 -1.17 -7.68
N GLN A 8 -6.35 -1.30 -8.19
CA GLN A 8 -5.56 -2.54 -8.11
C GLN A 8 -4.42 -2.37 -7.11
N PHE A 9 -4.63 -1.54 -6.08
CA PHE A 9 -3.70 -1.28 -4.99
C PHE A 9 -4.49 -0.90 -3.73
N HIS A 10 -3.87 -1.14 -2.58
CA HIS A 10 -4.43 -0.86 -1.26
C HIS A 10 -3.95 0.51 -0.76
N PHE A 11 -4.65 1.60 -1.14
CA PHE A 11 -4.30 2.95 -0.68
C PHE A 11 -4.58 3.18 0.81
N GLU A 12 -5.30 2.25 1.44
CA GLU A 12 -5.54 2.18 2.88
C GLU A 12 -4.41 1.51 3.66
N ALA A 13 -3.46 0.85 2.98
CA ALA A 13 -2.38 0.13 3.63
C ALA A 13 -1.24 1.05 4.05
N ASP A 14 -1.08 1.23 5.36
CA ASP A 14 0.01 2.00 5.94
C ASP A 14 1.29 1.17 6.12
N ARG A 15 2.38 1.87 6.39
CA ARG A 15 3.72 1.26 6.57
C ARG A 15 3.74 0.15 7.63
N PRO A 16 3.17 0.32 8.84
CA PRO A 16 3.04 -0.78 9.80
C PRO A 16 2.31 -2.00 9.25
N MET A 17 1.18 -1.83 8.57
CA MET A 17 0.42 -2.95 8.00
C MET A 17 1.21 -3.68 6.91
N VAL A 18 1.88 -2.94 6.02
CA VAL A 18 2.74 -3.53 4.98
C VAL A 18 3.88 -4.35 5.60
N ARG A 19 4.47 -3.87 6.70
CA ARG A 19 5.52 -4.62 7.43
C ARG A 19 4.98 -5.90 8.05
N ASP A 20 3.81 -5.82 8.69
CA ASP A 20 3.15 -6.97 9.30
C ASP A 20 2.84 -8.05 8.25
N TRP A 21 2.28 -7.66 7.10
CA TRP A 21 2.00 -8.59 6.00
C TRP A 21 3.27 -9.16 5.38
N SER A 22 4.30 -8.33 5.17
CA SER A 22 5.58 -8.78 4.63
C SER A 22 6.26 -9.82 5.53
N THR A 23 6.04 -9.72 6.84
CA THR A 23 6.54 -10.69 7.82
C THR A 23 5.65 -11.94 7.86
N SER A 24 4.32 -11.74 7.95
CA SER A 24 3.34 -12.83 8.10
C SER A 24 3.27 -13.75 6.88
N PHE A 25 3.52 -13.22 5.69
CA PHE A 25 3.48 -13.95 4.42
C PHE A 25 4.85 -14.10 3.76
N ALA A 26 5.94 -13.96 4.52
CA ALA A 26 7.30 -13.93 4.00
C ALA A 26 7.62 -15.13 3.07
N SER A 27 7.21 -16.34 3.46
CA SER A 27 7.43 -17.54 2.64
C SER A 27 6.73 -17.47 1.27
N LEU A 28 5.47 -17.05 1.25
CA LEU A 28 4.68 -16.90 0.02
C LEU A 28 5.25 -15.80 -0.88
N ILE A 29 5.69 -14.69 -0.30
CA ILE A 29 6.29 -13.58 -1.06
C ILE A 29 7.62 -14.04 -1.66
N ALA A 30 8.45 -14.76 -0.90
CA ALA A 30 9.76 -15.25 -1.33
C ALA A 30 9.69 -16.21 -2.55
N GLU A 31 8.55 -16.87 -2.80
CA GLU A 31 8.34 -17.70 -4.00
C GLU A 31 8.47 -16.88 -5.31
N ARG A 32 8.16 -15.58 -5.27
CA ARG A 32 8.21 -14.69 -6.44
C ARG A 32 9.22 -13.55 -6.30
N HIS A 33 9.44 -13.09 -5.07
CA HIS A 33 10.32 -11.97 -4.73
C HIS A 33 11.22 -12.39 -3.56
N PRO A 34 12.24 -13.23 -3.82
CA PRO A 34 13.09 -13.79 -2.77
C PRO A 34 13.91 -12.73 -2.01
N ASP A 35 14.12 -11.56 -2.62
CA ASP A 35 14.84 -10.40 -2.09
C ASP A 35 13.93 -9.38 -1.39
N TRP A 36 12.63 -9.69 -1.22
CA TRP A 36 11.67 -8.73 -0.70
C TRP A 36 12.00 -8.23 0.71
N SER A 37 12.42 -9.11 1.61
CA SER A 37 12.75 -8.73 3.00
C SER A 37 13.88 -7.72 3.07
N ASP A 38 14.85 -7.83 2.16
CA ASP A 38 16.04 -6.99 2.15
C ASP A 38 15.75 -5.61 1.55
N ARG A 39 14.74 -5.52 0.68
CA ARG A 39 14.34 -4.29 -0.01
C ARG A 39 13.21 -3.53 0.67
N LEU A 40 12.44 -4.20 1.53
CA LEU A 40 11.22 -3.66 2.12
C LEU A 40 11.45 -2.29 2.77
N ASP A 41 12.49 -2.13 3.58
CA ASP A 41 12.76 -0.88 4.29
C ASP A 41 13.08 0.27 3.32
N ASP A 42 13.85 0.00 2.27
CA ASP A 42 14.16 0.98 1.23
C ASP A 42 12.91 1.34 0.43
N GLU A 43 12.10 0.37 0.00
CA GLU A 43 10.84 0.61 -0.71
C GLU A 43 9.87 1.46 0.14
N MET A 44 9.76 1.15 1.44
CA MET A 44 8.94 1.93 2.38
C MET A 44 9.46 3.35 2.58
N ALA A 45 10.78 3.55 2.58
CA ALA A 45 11.39 4.87 2.72
C ALA A 45 11.19 5.73 1.47
N HIS A 46 11.32 5.14 0.28
CA HIS A 46 11.17 5.86 -0.99
C HIS A 46 9.70 6.16 -1.33
N HIS A 47 8.79 5.24 -1.02
CA HIS A 47 7.40 5.34 -1.52
C HIS A 47 6.35 5.62 -0.44
N GLY A 48 6.68 5.43 0.84
CA GLY A 48 5.69 5.51 1.92
C GLY A 48 5.00 6.87 2.05
N ALA A 49 5.75 7.97 1.98
CA ALA A 49 5.17 9.31 2.11
C ALA A 49 4.23 9.67 0.94
N ASP A 50 4.61 9.30 -0.28
CA ASP A 50 3.80 9.54 -1.47
C ASP A 50 2.53 8.67 -1.47
N ALA A 51 2.65 7.42 -1.00
CA ALA A 51 1.51 6.53 -0.83
C ALA A 51 0.51 7.08 0.21
N ASP A 52 1.00 7.54 1.37
CA ASP A 52 0.17 8.17 2.41
C ASP A 52 -0.56 9.41 1.86
N ALA A 53 0.15 10.27 1.13
CA ALA A 53 -0.42 11.48 0.53
C ALA A 53 -1.48 11.18 -0.55
N ALA A 54 -1.20 10.21 -1.43
CA ALA A 54 -2.12 9.78 -2.48
C ALA A 54 -3.39 9.15 -1.88
N GLY A 55 -3.26 8.28 -0.88
CA GLY A 55 -4.38 7.66 -0.19
C GLY A 55 -5.29 8.70 0.46
N LEU A 56 -4.71 9.70 1.14
CA LEU A 56 -5.48 10.80 1.73
C LEU A 56 -6.21 11.64 0.67
N ALA A 57 -5.55 11.95 -0.46
CA ALA A 57 -6.16 12.71 -1.55
C ALA A 57 -7.36 11.96 -2.15
N ILE A 58 -7.22 10.66 -2.40
CA ILE A 58 -8.30 9.79 -2.89
C ILE A 58 -9.47 9.76 -1.89
N ALA A 59 -9.18 9.53 -0.60
CA ALA A 59 -10.20 9.49 0.44
C ALA A 59 -10.98 10.82 0.54
N ARG A 60 -10.28 11.95 0.47
CA ARG A 60 -10.91 13.29 0.47
C ARG A 60 -11.75 13.54 -0.77
N ALA A 61 -11.26 13.16 -1.94
CA ALA A 61 -12.01 13.28 -3.19
C ALA A 61 -13.32 12.48 -3.12
N TRP A 62 -13.28 11.26 -2.57
CA TRP A 62 -14.48 10.45 -2.34
C TRP A 62 -15.50 11.14 -1.42
N VAL A 63 -15.06 11.62 -0.25
CA VAL A 63 -15.95 12.32 0.70
C VAL A 63 -16.60 13.55 0.06
N ALA A 64 -15.92 14.24 -0.86
CA ALA A 64 -16.49 15.38 -1.57
C ALA A 64 -17.59 15.00 -2.59
N THR A 65 -17.78 13.70 -2.88
CA THR A 65 -18.82 13.22 -3.82
C THR A 65 -20.12 12.77 -3.14
N ILE A 66 -20.13 12.67 -1.80
CA ILE A 66 -21.28 12.18 -1.01
C ILE A 66 -22.03 13.31 -0.31
#